data_AF-A0A0F5LD45-F1
#
_entry.id   AF-A0A0F5LD45-F1
#
_cell.length_a   1.000
_cell.length_b   1.000
_cell.length_c   1.000
_cell.angle_alpha   90.00
_cell.angle_beta   90.00
_cell.angle_gamma   90.00
#
_symmetry.space_group_name_H-M   'P 1'
#
loop_
_entity.id
_entity.type
_entity.pdbx_description
1 polymer ?
#
loop_
_entity_poly.entity_id
_entity_poly.type
_entity_poly.pdbx_seq_one_letter_code
_entity_poly.pdbx_strand_id
1 'polypeptide(L)'
;MADRAFLKQMEGYGLTTAKIHYHLPDQPSLLQIYVWQEYDLAPRFPELKGFLDFWARQIEGRLHSVVVAHSRLIAPMELRNATLVGAIH
;
A
#
# COMPACT_ATOMS: atom_id res chain seq x y z
N MET A 1 -6.39 -16.11 -21.98
CA MET A 1 -5.27 -15.34 -21.40
C MET A 1 -5.36 -15.47 -19.90
N ALA A 2 -4.32 -15.92 -19.21
CA ALA A 2 -4.34 -15.92 -17.75
C ALA A 2 -4.41 -14.47 -17.25
N ASP A 3 -5.24 -14.21 -16.24
CA ASP A 3 -5.35 -12.90 -15.61
C ASP A 3 -3.99 -12.45 -15.07
N ARG A 4 -3.56 -11.22 -15.38
CA ARG A 4 -2.27 -10.66 -14.95
C ARG A 4 -2.16 -10.65 -13.43
N ALA A 5 -3.28 -10.44 -12.73
CA ALA A 5 -3.34 -10.52 -11.28
C ALA A 5 -3.04 -11.95 -10.77
N PHE A 6 -3.57 -12.97 -11.44
CA PHE A 6 -3.31 -14.37 -11.10
C PHE A 6 -1.83 -14.74 -11.32
N LEU A 7 -1.20 -14.27 -12.41
CA LEU A 7 0.24 -14.50 -12.65
C LEU A 7 1.10 -13.88 -11.54
N LYS A 8 0.83 -12.63 -11.14
CA LYS A 8 1.53 -12.00 -10.01
C LYS A 8 1.35 -12.79 -8.71
N GLN A 9 0.16 -13.33 -8.44
CA GLN A 9 -0.08 -14.16 -7.25
C GLN A 9 0.76 -15.43 -7.25
N MET A 10 0.91 -16.09 -8.40
CA MET A 10 1.78 -17.27 -8.53
C MET A 10 3.26 -16.95 -8.28
N GLU A 11 3.68 -15.72 -8.57
CA GLU A 11 5.02 -15.20 -8.29
C GLU A 11 5.23 -14.79 -6.81
N GLY A 12 4.21 -14.98 -5.96
CA GLY A 12 4.28 -14.70 -4.53
C GLY A 12 3.80 -13.30 -4.12
N TYR A 13 3.25 -12.52 -5.05
CA TYR A 13 2.62 -11.24 -4.72
C TYR A 13 1.30 -11.45 -4.00
N GLY A 14 1.00 -10.55 -3.07
CA GLY A 14 -0.30 -10.46 -2.40
C GLY A 14 -0.94 -9.10 -2.63
N LEU A 15 -2.26 -9.05 -2.55
CA LEU A 15 -3.00 -7.80 -2.63
C LEU A 15 -2.63 -6.95 -1.41
N THR A 16 -2.11 -5.75 -1.67
CA THR A 16 -1.65 -4.81 -0.66
C THR A 16 -2.48 -3.55 -0.75
N THR A 17 -3.03 -3.12 0.37
CA THR A 17 -3.78 -1.87 0.51
C THR A 17 -3.01 -0.97 1.47
N ALA A 18 -2.71 0.26 1.05
CA ALA A 18 -2.09 1.27 1.90
C ALA A 18 -3.02 2.47 2.05
N LYS A 19 -3.31 2.87 3.29
CA LYS A 19 -3.97 4.14 3.61
C LYS A 19 -2.89 5.17 3.91
N ILE A 20 -2.75 6.13 3.01
CA ILE A 20 -1.73 7.17 3.05
C ILE A 20 -2.39 8.44 3.57
N HIS A 21 -1.99 8.88 4.76
CA HIS A 21 -2.45 10.11 5.36
C HIS A 21 -1.44 11.21 5.03
N TYR A 22 -1.93 12.36 4.58
CA TYR A 22 -1.09 13.49 4.20
C TYR A 22 -1.77 14.82 4.50
N HIS A 23 -0.96 15.85 4.66
CA HIS A 23 -1.42 17.22 4.84
C HIS A 23 -1.47 17.96 3.50
N LEU A 24 -2.50 18.79 3.32
CA LEU A 24 -2.56 19.70 2.17
C LEU A 24 -1.50 20.81 2.35
N PRO A 25 -0.73 21.17 1.31
CA PRO A 25 0.30 22.21 1.41
C PRO A 25 -0.27 23.57 1.86
N ASP A 26 -1.39 23.96 1.24
CA ASP A 26 -2.04 25.24 1.49
C ASP A 26 -2.88 25.26 2.77
N GLN A 27 -3.19 24.08 3.32
CA GLN A 27 -3.99 23.95 4.53
C GLN A 27 -3.49 22.79 5.41
N PRO A 28 -2.39 23.00 6.15
CA PRO A 28 -1.74 21.94 6.92
C PRO A 28 -2.60 21.36 8.05
N SER A 29 -3.65 22.07 8.50
CA SER A 29 -4.60 21.54 9.49
C SER A 29 -5.52 20.47 8.92
N LEU A 30 -5.61 20.33 7.60
CA LEU A 30 -6.46 19.34 6.94
C LEU A 30 -5.66 18.07 6.64
N LEU A 31 -6.06 16.97 7.28
CA LEU A 31 -5.52 15.63 7.01
C LEU A 31 -6.41 14.92 5.99
N GLN A 32 -5.83 14.51 4.87
CA GLN A 32 -6.50 13.73 3.83
C GLN A 32 -6.01 12.29 3.79
N ILE A 33 -6.82 11.40 3.20
CA ILE A 33 -6.50 9.98 3.03
C ILE A 33 -6.54 9.63 1.55
N TYR A 34 -5.43 9.08 1.05
CA TYR A 34 -5.36 8.40 -0.24
C TYR A 34 -5.28 6.89 -0.02
N VAL A 35 -6.15 6.13 -0.69
CA VAL A 35 -6.13 4.67 -0.64
C VAL A 35 -5.44 4.14 -1.88
N TRP A 36 -4.27 3.56 -1.67
CA TRP A 36 -3.50 2.87 -2.70
C TRP A 36 -3.73 1.37 -2.59
N GLN A 37 -3.93 0.68 -3.73
CA GLN A 37 -4.07 -0.77 -3.75
C GLN A 37 -3.42 -1.36 -5.00
N GLU A 38 -2.50 -2.31 -4.80
CA GLU A 38 -1.82 -3.03 -5.87
C GLU A 38 -1.26 -4.37 -5.33
N TYR A 39 -0.87 -5.26 -6.23
CA TYR A 39 -0.13 -6.47 -5.86
C TYR A 39 1.31 -6.10 -5.49
N ASP A 40 1.74 -6.51 -4.29
CA ASP A 40 3.08 -6.22 -3.77
C ASP A 40 3.70 -7.42 -3.04
N LEU A 41 5.00 -7.36 -2.76
CA LEU A 41 5.78 -8.41 -2.11
C LEU A 41 6.07 -8.08 -0.64
N ALA A 42 5.24 -8.60 0.26
CA ALA A 42 5.51 -8.49 1.71
C ALA A 42 6.71 -9.38 2.13
N PRO A 43 7.54 -8.93 3.10
CA PRO A 43 7.43 -7.70 3.88
C PRO A 43 8.17 -6.49 3.28
N ARG A 44 8.70 -6.61 2.05
CA ARG A 44 9.57 -5.57 1.44
C ARG A 44 8.80 -4.41 0.82
N PHE A 45 7.60 -4.69 0.31
CA PHE A 45 6.69 -3.74 -0.34
C PHE A 45 7.36 -2.84 -1.39
N PRO A 46 8.10 -3.39 -2.38
CA PRO A 46 8.78 -2.59 -3.40
C PRO A 46 7.86 -1.66 -4.19
N GLU A 47 6.64 -2.08 -4.52
CA GLU A 47 5.70 -1.26 -5.30
C GLU A 47 5.19 -0.07 -4.47
N LEU A 48 4.80 -0.31 -3.22
CA LEU A 48 4.38 0.75 -2.31
C LEU A 48 5.52 1.74 -2.05
N LYS A 49 6.75 1.26 -1.85
CA LYS A 49 7.92 2.12 -1.66
C LYS A 49 8.18 3.01 -2.88
N GLY A 50 8.14 2.43 -4.09
CA GLY A 50 8.27 3.19 -5.33
C GLY A 50 7.19 4.25 -5.48
N PHE A 51 5.95 3.93 -5.08
CA PHE A 51 4.85 4.89 -5.07
C PHE A 51 5.06 6.03 -4.06
N LEU A 52 5.51 5.73 -2.84
CA LEU A 52 5.80 6.76 -1.83
C LEU A 52 6.99 7.64 -2.24
N ASP A 53 8.01 7.08 -2.88
CA ASP A 53 9.13 7.83 -3.45
C ASP A 53 8.66 8.77 -4.56
N PHE A 54 7.74 8.31 -5.42
CA PHE A 54 7.09 9.15 -6.42
C PHE A 54 6.25 10.25 -5.76
N TRP A 55 5.44 9.90 -4.76
CA TRP A 55 4.61 10.84 -4.00
C TRP A 55 5.47 11.97 -3.42
N ALA A 56 6.54 11.64 -2.72
CA ALA A 56 7.45 12.61 -2.10
C ALA A 56 8.11 13.56 -3.13
N ARG A 57 8.28 13.13 -4.38
CA ARG A 57 8.84 13.95 -5.46
C ARG A 57 7.81 14.81 -6.21
N GLN A 58 6.54 14.42 -6.21
CA GLN A 58 5.54 14.99 -7.12
C GLN A 58 4.37 15.66 -6.42
N ILE A 59 4.06 15.26 -5.20
CA ILE A 59 2.92 15.77 -4.44
C ILE A 59 3.48 16.63 -3.32
N GLU A 60 3.17 17.92 -3.35
CA GLU A 60 3.64 18.91 -2.36
C GLU A 60 3.11 18.62 -0.93
N GLY A 61 2.16 17.69 -0.79
CA GLY A 61 1.55 17.32 0.48
C GLY A 61 2.45 16.45 1.35
N ARG A 62 2.82 16.95 2.54
CA ARG A 62 3.64 16.22 3.52
C ARG A 62 2.93 14.94 3.96
N LEU A 63 3.60 13.80 3.80
CA LEU A 63 3.16 12.53 4.36
C LEU A 63 3.12 12.62 5.89
N HIS A 64 2.00 12.17 6.48
CA HIS A 64 1.80 12.07 7.92
C HIS A 64 2.00 10.62 8.39
N SER A 65 1.30 9.67 7.77
CA SER A 65 1.39 8.26 8.16
C SER A 65 0.85 7.33 7.08
N VAL A 66 1.51 6.18 6.91
CA VAL A 66 1.06 5.13 5.99
C VAL A 66 0.71 3.87 6.78
N VAL A 67 -0.51 3.36 6.59
CA VAL A 67 -1.05 2.17 7.25
C VAL A 67 -1.21 1.08 6.20
N VAL A 68 -0.48 -0.02 6.33
CA VAL A 68 -0.41 -1.08 5.30
C VAL A 68 -1.14 -2.35 5.75
N ALA A 69 -2.02 -2.84 4.88
CA ALA A 69 -2.72 -4.10 4.98
C ALA A 69 -2.27 -5.00 3.82
N HIS A 70 -1.88 -6.25 4.09
CA HIS A 70 -1.45 -7.19 3.06
C HIS A 70 -2.15 -8.55 3.21
N SER A 71 -2.61 -9.10 2.09
CA SER A 71 -3.22 -10.43 2.02
C SER A 71 -2.63 -11.25 0.88
N ARG A 72 -2.09 -12.43 1.21
CA ARG A 72 -1.74 -13.45 0.20
C ARG A 72 -3.00 -14.26 -0.10
N LEU A 73 -3.47 -14.17 -1.34
CA LEU A 73 -4.71 -14.84 -1.78
C LEU A 73 -4.52 -16.36 -2.00
N ILE A 74 -3.29 -16.81 -2.28
CA ILE A 74 -2.94 -18.24 -2.33
C ILE A 74 -2.36 -18.66 -0.97
N ALA A 75 -3.23 -18.77 0.03
CA ALA A 75 -2.91 -19.40 1.31
C ALA A 75 -4.10 -20.26 1.75
N PRO A 76 -3.90 -21.37 2.49
CA PRO A 76 -5.01 -22.18 2.96
C PRO A 76 -6.01 -21.30 3.71
N MET A 77 -7.29 -21.58 3.44
CA MET A 77 -8.48 -20.86 3.89
C MET A 77 -8.54 -20.77 5.43
N GLU A 78 -7.89 -19.75 5.96
CA GLU A 78 -8.20 -19.16 7.26
C GLU A 78 -8.79 -17.81 6.90
N LEU A 79 -9.88 -17.38 7.54
CA LEU A 79 -10.34 -16.00 7.42
C LEU A 79 -9.17 -15.08 7.81
N ARG A 80 -8.46 -14.48 6.84
CA ARG A 80 -7.26 -13.68 7.16
C ARG A 80 -7.65 -12.21 7.29
N ASN A 81 -7.73 -11.75 8.53
CA ASN A 81 -7.61 -10.35 8.86
C ASN A 81 -6.37 -9.78 8.14
N ALA A 82 -6.56 -8.68 7.41
CA ALA A 82 -5.45 -7.93 6.88
C ALA A 82 -4.51 -7.56 8.04
N THR A 83 -3.28 -8.05 8.00
CA THR A 83 -2.30 -7.76 9.04
C THR A 83 -1.80 -6.35 8.84
N LEU A 84 -1.94 -5.49 9.86
CA LEU A 84 -1.35 -4.16 9.86
C LEU A 84 0.18 -4.31 9.93
N VAL A 85 0.89 -3.96 8.86
CA VAL A 85 2.35 -4.01 8.82
C VAL A 85 2.90 -2.59 9.00
N GLY A 86 2.79 -2.08 10.24
CA GLY A 86 3.49 -0.88 10.72
C GLY A 86 3.00 0.47 10.19
N ALA A 87 3.50 1.53 10.83
CA ALA A 87 3.36 2.92 10.39
C ALA A 87 4.74 3.43 9.95
N ILE A 88 4.85 3.93 8.73
CA ILE A 88 6.04 4.66 8.28
C ILE A 88 5.87 6.13 8.73
N HIS A 89 6.76 6.63 9.58
CA HIS A 89 6.88 8.04 9.99
C HIS A 89 8.02 8.70 9.22
#